data_AF-A0A2S1YMJ1-F1
#
_entry.id   AF-A0A2S1YMJ1-F1
#
_cell.length_a   1.000
_cell.length_b   1.000
_cell.length_c   1.000
_cell.angle_alpha   90.00
_cell.angle_beta   90.00
_cell.angle_gamma   90.00
#
_symmetry.space_group_name_H-M   'P 1'
#
loop_
_entity.id
_entity.type
_entity.pdbx_description
1 polymer ?
#
loop_
_entity_poly.entity_id
_entity_poly.type
_entity_poly.pdbx_seq_one_letter_code
_entity_poly.pdbx_strand_id
1 'polypeptide(L)'
;MSEKLNFVNDYIADFMSSNFPEFSRFKIKMNEDALYFHNNTNGYKHEIFVGLGELTYPDHKIVNGGFHCWVGVNFVENLLMELISKHDLHLNQLHPTIWFNEFTIPNFSPIWDSFKQFKDYDLATNKEILDKLCDHYKEIINQHFIPFWGKYSNIQYINDEIINKVDQMKLGDYFGVGDLHFKKLIIMRICKNQNYESYKEWLLNTYAKEEKEMKNSKEWNSEYNLFKELIEILETQY
;
A
#
# COMPACT_ATOMS: atom_id res chain seq x y z
N MET A 1 -24.18 -6.89 15.68
CA MET A 1 -23.60 -7.36 14.40
C MET A 1 -24.62 -8.34 13.80
N SER A 2 -25.26 -8.01 12.67
CA SER A 2 -26.45 -8.75 12.17
C SER A 2 -26.06 -10.04 11.43
N GLU A 3 -26.90 -11.09 11.44
CA GLU A 3 -26.57 -12.38 10.77
C GLU A 3 -26.36 -12.25 9.25
N LYS A 4 -27.03 -11.28 8.60
CA LYS A 4 -26.89 -11.02 7.16
C LYS A 4 -25.55 -10.39 6.77
N LEU A 5 -24.93 -9.65 7.70
CA LEU A 5 -23.60 -9.07 7.54
C LEU A 5 -22.54 -10.15 7.38
N ASN A 6 -22.62 -11.20 8.21
CA ASN A 6 -21.70 -12.31 8.15
C ASN A 6 -21.84 -13.04 6.81
N PHE A 7 -23.07 -13.28 6.34
CA PHE A 7 -23.28 -14.04 5.09
C PHE A 7 -22.53 -13.48 3.87
N VAL A 8 -22.64 -12.19 3.54
CA VAL A 8 -22.00 -11.63 2.33
C VAL A 8 -20.48 -11.66 2.45
N ASN A 9 -19.94 -11.27 3.60
CA ASN A 9 -18.50 -11.24 3.84
C ASN A 9 -17.92 -12.66 3.90
N ASP A 10 -18.60 -13.59 4.57
CA ASP A 10 -18.23 -15.01 4.64
C ASP A 10 -18.27 -15.63 3.23
N TYR A 11 -19.28 -15.31 2.42
CA TYR A 11 -19.38 -15.81 1.05
C TYR A 11 -18.21 -15.35 0.19
N ILE A 12 -17.89 -14.06 0.22
CA ILE A 12 -16.74 -13.52 -0.52
C ILE A 12 -15.44 -14.12 0.02
N ALA A 13 -15.28 -14.22 1.33
CA ALA A 13 -14.09 -14.80 1.96
C ALA A 13 -13.87 -16.27 1.57
N ASP A 14 -14.92 -17.09 1.61
CA ASP A 14 -14.90 -18.50 1.23
C ASP A 14 -14.62 -18.66 -0.26
N PHE A 15 -15.27 -17.84 -1.10
CA PHE A 15 -15.04 -17.83 -2.53
C PHE A 15 -13.58 -17.49 -2.85
N MET A 16 -13.04 -16.42 -2.26
CA MET A 16 -11.65 -16.01 -2.47
C MET A 16 -10.68 -17.08 -1.99
N SER A 17 -10.88 -17.63 -0.80
CA SER A 17 -10.00 -18.68 -0.24
C SER A 17 -10.00 -19.96 -1.07
N SER A 18 -11.13 -20.28 -1.71
CA SER A 18 -11.27 -21.46 -2.57
C SER A 18 -10.65 -21.27 -3.96
N ASN A 19 -10.65 -20.03 -4.48
CA ASN A 19 -10.14 -19.72 -5.83
C ASN A 19 -8.70 -19.22 -5.84
N PHE A 20 -8.21 -18.72 -4.71
CA PHE A 20 -6.86 -18.21 -4.50
C PHE A 20 -6.24 -18.91 -3.28
N PRO A 21 -5.66 -20.11 -3.45
CA PRO A 21 -4.99 -20.81 -2.35
C PRO A 21 -3.93 -19.96 -1.66
N GLU A 22 -3.29 -19.04 -2.38
CA GLU A 22 -2.34 -18.08 -1.84
C GLU A 22 -2.95 -17.07 -0.86
N PHE A 23 -4.28 -16.96 -0.78
CA PHE A 23 -4.99 -16.15 0.21
C PHE A 23 -5.26 -16.92 1.50
N SER A 24 -5.06 -18.25 1.53
CA SER A 24 -5.20 -19.03 2.77
C SER A 24 -4.23 -18.62 3.87
N ARG A 25 -3.15 -17.91 3.50
CA ARG A 25 -2.15 -17.32 4.42
C ARG A 25 -2.47 -15.88 4.83
N PHE A 26 -3.49 -15.26 4.24
CA PHE A 26 -3.86 -13.88 4.53
C PHE A 26 -4.74 -13.90 5.78
N LYS A 27 -4.47 -12.98 6.70
CA LYS A 27 -5.42 -12.64 7.74
C LYS A 27 -6.56 -11.89 7.06
N ILE A 28 -7.78 -12.34 7.36
CA ILE A 28 -8.99 -11.71 6.87
C ILE A 28 -9.47 -10.78 7.99
N LYS A 29 -9.55 -9.48 7.68
CA LYS A 29 -10.12 -8.48 8.57
C LYS A 29 -11.38 -7.92 7.93
N MET A 30 -12.47 -8.02 8.65
CA MET A 30 -13.74 -7.40 8.28
C MET A 30 -13.86 -6.07 9.01
N ASN A 31 -14.04 -4.98 8.27
CA ASN A 31 -14.47 -3.70 8.84
C ASN A 31 -15.88 -3.37 8.36
N GLU A 32 -16.40 -2.25 8.85
CA GLU A 32 -17.71 -1.71 8.48
C GLU A 32 -17.83 -1.36 6.98
N ASP A 33 -16.71 -1.17 6.26
CA ASP A 33 -16.80 -0.72 4.87
C ASP A 33 -16.16 -1.68 3.85
N ALA A 34 -15.42 -2.72 4.29
CA ALA A 34 -14.63 -3.53 3.35
C ALA A 34 -14.19 -4.87 3.94
N LEU A 35 -13.89 -5.82 3.04
CA LEU A 35 -13.24 -7.07 3.35
C LEU A 35 -11.75 -6.97 3.00
N TYR A 36 -10.89 -7.03 4.02
CA TYR A 36 -9.45 -6.91 3.86
C TYR A 36 -8.77 -8.27 3.98
N PHE A 37 -7.96 -8.59 2.99
CA PHE A 37 -7.02 -9.70 2.99
C PHE A 37 -5.63 -9.09 3.13
N HIS A 38 -4.91 -9.46 4.19
CA HIS A 38 -3.54 -9.01 4.38
C HIS A 38 -2.65 -10.15 4.89
N ASN A 39 -1.50 -10.37 4.27
CA ASN A 39 -0.55 -11.37 4.78
C ASN A 39 0.42 -10.76 5.80
N ASN A 40 -0.04 -10.57 7.04
CA ASN A 40 0.91 -10.24 8.10
C ASN A 40 1.77 -11.47 8.41
N THR A 41 3.02 -11.46 7.96
CA THR A 41 3.95 -12.53 8.28
C THR A 41 5.25 -11.97 8.85
N ASN A 42 5.42 -12.17 10.16
CA ASN A 42 6.73 -12.26 10.79
C ASN A 42 7.52 -13.39 10.09
N GLY A 43 8.35 -13.06 9.10
CA GLY A 43 9.25 -14.02 8.44
C GLY A 43 9.41 -13.91 6.91
N TYR A 44 8.65 -13.07 6.19
CA TYR A 44 8.83 -12.87 4.74
C TYR A 44 9.38 -11.49 4.40
N LYS A 45 9.93 -11.33 3.19
CA LYS A 45 10.55 -10.08 2.71
C LYS A 45 9.55 -8.98 2.32
N HIS A 46 8.26 -9.31 2.09
CA HIS A 46 7.23 -8.39 1.59
C HIS A 46 5.82 -8.70 2.15
N GLU A 47 5.02 -7.66 2.37
CA GLU A 47 3.59 -7.65 2.67
C GLU A 47 2.83 -7.26 1.40
N ILE A 48 1.73 -7.94 1.18
CA ILE A 48 0.80 -7.74 0.08
C ILE A 48 -0.58 -7.58 0.71
N PHE A 49 -1.34 -6.63 0.18
CA PHE A 49 -2.67 -6.32 0.67
C PHE A 49 -3.67 -6.23 -0.46
N VAL A 50 -4.86 -6.72 -0.15
CA VAL A 50 -6.07 -6.54 -0.96
C VAL A 50 -7.24 -6.19 -0.05
N GLY A 51 -7.79 -5.00 -0.21
CA GLY A 51 -9.14 -4.65 0.21
C GLY A 51 -10.11 -4.89 -0.94
N LEU A 52 -11.20 -5.60 -0.67
CA LEU A 52 -12.31 -5.81 -1.60
C LEU A 52 -13.56 -5.10 -1.05
N GLY A 53 -14.10 -4.17 -1.86
CA GLY A 53 -15.36 -3.46 -1.64
C GLY A 53 -15.28 -2.20 -0.78
N GLU A 54 -16.09 -1.19 -1.12
CA GLU A 54 -16.65 -0.18 -0.20
C GLU A 54 -18.15 -0.52 -0.01
N LEU A 55 -18.45 -1.44 0.90
CA LEU A 55 -19.82 -1.83 1.28
C LEU A 55 -20.37 -0.82 2.30
N THR A 56 -21.62 -0.37 2.19
CA THR A 56 -22.23 0.41 3.28
C THR A 56 -23.09 -0.47 4.18
N TYR A 57 -22.97 -0.20 5.49
CA TYR A 57 -23.94 -0.63 6.48
C TYR A 57 -24.90 0.51 6.84
N PRO A 58 -26.21 0.23 7.04
CA PRO A 58 -26.81 -1.08 7.33
C PRO A 58 -27.55 -1.76 6.15
N ASP A 59 -27.40 -1.30 4.92
CA ASP A 59 -28.26 -1.70 3.80
C ASP A 59 -27.68 -2.77 2.85
N HIS A 60 -26.46 -3.24 3.12
CA HIS A 60 -25.78 -4.31 2.34
C HIS A 60 -25.64 -3.96 0.86
N LYS A 61 -25.65 -2.66 0.56
CA LYS A 61 -25.47 -2.13 -0.79
C LYS A 61 -24.02 -1.78 -1.03
N ILE A 62 -23.61 -1.97 -2.26
CA ILE A 62 -22.37 -1.40 -2.76
C ILE A 62 -22.65 0.07 -3.09
N VAL A 63 -22.04 1.01 -2.36
CA VAL A 63 -22.11 2.44 -2.70
C VAL A 63 -21.05 2.82 -3.73
N ASN A 64 -19.86 2.24 -3.60
CA ASN A 64 -18.86 2.18 -4.65
C ASN A 64 -18.31 0.75 -4.71
N GLY A 65 -18.49 0.07 -5.84
CA GLY A 65 -17.73 -1.15 -6.04
C GLY A 65 -16.28 -0.72 -6.24
N GLY A 66 -15.35 -1.32 -5.53
CA GLY A 66 -13.99 -0.82 -5.47
C GLY A 66 -13.03 -1.83 -4.89
N PHE A 67 -11.76 -1.47 -4.92
CA PHE A 67 -10.69 -2.29 -4.39
C PHE A 67 -9.59 -1.40 -3.84
N HIS A 68 -8.80 -1.94 -2.92
CA HIS A 68 -7.54 -1.36 -2.53
C HIS A 68 -6.48 -2.44 -2.68
N CYS A 69 -5.39 -2.14 -3.38
CA CYS A 69 -4.33 -3.11 -3.62
C CYS A 69 -2.99 -2.41 -3.48
N TRP A 70 -2.05 -3.01 -2.77
CA TRP A 70 -0.72 -2.45 -2.59
C TRP A 70 0.34 -3.49 -2.25
N VAL A 71 1.60 -3.09 -2.37
CA VAL A 71 2.77 -3.85 -1.93
C VAL A 71 3.53 -3.05 -0.87
N GLY A 72 3.76 -3.68 0.28
CA GLY A 72 4.71 -3.25 1.29
C GLY A 72 5.97 -4.10 1.21
N VAL A 73 7.14 -3.50 1.04
CA VAL A 73 8.40 -4.22 1.20
C VAL A 73 8.70 -4.23 2.70
N ASN A 74 8.51 -5.38 3.37
CA ASN A 74 8.53 -5.48 4.84
C ASN A 74 9.73 -4.82 5.48
N PHE A 75 10.91 -4.97 4.87
CA PHE A 75 12.10 -4.34 5.41
C PHE A 75 11.99 -2.80 5.39
N VAL A 76 11.53 -2.22 4.28
CA VAL A 76 11.32 -0.77 4.14
C VAL A 76 10.29 -0.30 5.16
N GLU A 77 9.13 -0.96 5.20
CA GLU A 77 8.02 -0.55 6.05
C GLU A 77 8.33 -0.73 7.55
N ASN A 78 8.95 -1.85 7.95
CA ASN A 78 9.29 -2.09 9.35
C ASN A 78 10.34 -1.10 9.86
N LEU A 79 11.38 -0.83 9.06
CA LEU A 79 12.41 0.14 9.43
C LEU A 79 11.80 1.53 9.62
N LEU A 80 10.93 1.95 8.69
CA LEU A 80 10.25 3.24 8.82
C LEU A 80 9.32 3.27 10.02
N MET A 81 8.48 2.25 10.22
CA MET A 81 7.55 2.20 11.34
C MET A 81 8.25 2.28 12.70
N GLU A 82 9.38 1.59 12.87
CA GLU A 82 10.17 1.66 14.09
C GLU A 82 10.68 3.09 14.34
N LEU A 83 11.23 3.73 13.32
CA LEU A 83 11.76 5.10 13.43
C LEU A 83 10.65 6.13 13.64
N ILE A 84 9.54 6.04 12.91
CA ILE A 84 8.38 6.92 13.03
C ILE A 84 7.81 6.86 14.44
N SER A 85 7.62 5.63 14.96
CA SER A 85 7.13 5.42 16.33
C SER A 85 8.10 5.98 17.37
N LYS A 86 9.41 5.86 17.14
CA LYS A 86 10.44 6.36 18.07
C LYS A 86 10.49 7.89 18.13
N HIS A 87 10.26 8.56 17.00
CA HIS A 87 10.37 10.02 16.88
C HIS A 87 9.03 10.75 17.05
N ASP A 88 7.96 10.07 17.48
CA ASP A 88 6.63 10.65 17.75
C ASP A 88 6.06 11.40 16.53
N LEU A 89 6.34 10.87 15.32
CA LEU A 89 5.78 11.41 14.09
C LEU A 89 4.38 10.81 13.88
N HIS A 90 3.37 11.67 13.90
CA HIS A 90 2.02 11.31 13.49
C HIS A 90 1.93 11.31 11.97
N LEU A 91 2.59 10.36 11.33
CA LEU A 91 2.30 10.05 9.94
C LEU A 91 0.93 9.36 9.94
N ASN A 92 -0.04 10.08 9.40
CA ASN A 92 -1.40 9.58 9.29
C ASN A 92 -1.38 8.39 8.31
N GLN A 93 -1.33 7.18 8.88
CA GLN A 93 -1.44 5.88 8.22
C GLN A 93 -0.15 5.32 7.63
N LEU A 94 0.03 4.00 7.78
CA LEU A 94 1.01 3.21 7.04
C LEU A 94 0.77 3.39 5.55
N HIS A 95 1.67 4.10 4.88
CA HIS A 95 1.71 4.12 3.44
C HIS A 95 2.46 2.87 2.96
N PRO A 96 1.88 2.01 2.12
CA PRO A 96 2.63 0.91 1.52
C PRO A 96 3.78 1.42 0.67
N THR A 97 4.73 0.55 0.33
CA THR A 97 5.87 0.93 -0.52
C THR A 97 5.37 1.38 -1.89
N ILE A 98 4.42 0.64 -2.48
CA ILE A 98 3.84 0.96 -3.78
C ILE A 98 2.32 0.71 -3.79
N TRP A 99 1.56 1.69 -4.26
CA TRP A 99 0.12 1.59 -4.49
C TRP A 99 -0.22 1.03 -5.87
N PHE A 100 -1.27 0.23 -5.94
CA PHE A 100 -1.96 -0.07 -7.20
C PHE A 100 -2.81 1.15 -7.59
N ASN A 101 -2.41 1.88 -8.63
CA ASN A 101 -3.06 3.12 -9.06
C ASN A 101 -2.81 3.37 -10.56
N GLU A 102 -3.26 4.52 -11.07
CA GLU A 102 -3.09 4.93 -12.47
C GLU A 102 -1.62 5.09 -12.91
N PHE A 103 -0.69 5.25 -11.96
CA PHE A 103 0.73 5.38 -12.23
C PHE A 103 1.43 4.02 -12.31
N THR A 104 0.92 3.01 -11.61
CA THR A 104 1.48 1.65 -11.64
C THR A 104 0.78 0.73 -12.62
N ILE A 105 -0.43 1.08 -13.06
CA ILE A 105 -1.26 0.26 -13.95
C ILE A 105 -1.96 1.12 -15.02
N PRO A 106 -1.73 0.87 -16.33
CA PRO A 106 -2.24 1.72 -17.40
C PRO A 106 -3.76 1.72 -17.56
N ASN A 107 -4.45 0.66 -17.12
CA ASN A 107 -5.91 0.53 -17.23
C ASN A 107 -6.62 0.72 -15.88
N PHE A 108 -6.03 1.48 -14.94
CA PHE A 108 -6.61 1.65 -13.61
C PHE A 108 -8.05 2.18 -13.64
N SER A 109 -8.34 3.27 -14.34
CA SER A 109 -9.70 3.85 -14.36
C SER A 109 -10.73 2.91 -14.98
N PRO A 110 -10.48 2.22 -16.13
CA PRO A 110 -11.37 1.18 -16.62
C PRO A 110 -11.62 0.03 -15.61
N ILE A 111 -10.58 -0.42 -14.89
CA ILE A 111 -10.73 -1.44 -13.85
C ILE A 111 -11.63 -0.91 -12.73
N TRP A 112 -11.38 0.31 -12.26
CA TRP A 112 -12.21 0.95 -11.23
C TRP A 112 -13.67 1.08 -11.68
N ASP A 113 -13.89 1.57 -12.90
CA ASP A 113 -15.21 1.79 -13.46
C ASP A 113 -15.99 0.49 -13.69
N SER A 114 -15.30 -0.63 -13.93
CA SER A 114 -15.93 -1.93 -14.11
C SER A 114 -16.74 -2.38 -12.88
N PHE A 115 -16.44 -1.85 -11.69
CA PHE A 115 -17.19 -2.17 -10.48
C PHE A 115 -18.49 -1.38 -10.32
N LYS A 116 -18.70 -0.30 -11.09
CA LYS A 116 -19.93 0.51 -11.04
C LYS A 116 -21.18 -0.29 -11.41
N GLN A 117 -21.03 -1.38 -12.16
CA GLN A 117 -22.15 -2.24 -12.56
C GLN A 117 -22.82 -2.96 -11.37
N PHE A 118 -22.13 -3.06 -10.22
CA PHE A 118 -22.64 -3.71 -9.00
C PHE A 118 -23.23 -2.71 -8.00
N LYS A 119 -23.21 -1.41 -8.31
CA LYS A 119 -23.68 -0.35 -7.42
C LYS A 119 -25.17 -0.48 -7.11
N ASP A 120 -25.56 -0.11 -5.89
CA ASP A 120 -26.93 -0.01 -5.39
C ASP A 120 -27.71 -1.34 -5.27
N TYR A 121 -27.07 -2.49 -5.53
CA TYR A 121 -27.66 -3.81 -5.28
C TYR A 121 -27.48 -4.24 -3.82
N ASP A 122 -28.55 -4.76 -3.21
CA ASP A 122 -28.48 -5.49 -1.94
C ASP A 122 -27.94 -6.91 -2.18
N LEU A 123 -26.68 -7.12 -1.83
CA LEU A 123 -26.00 -8.40 -2.04
C LEU A 123 -26.52 -9.51 -1.11
N ALA A 124 -27.15 -9.17 0.02
CA ALA A 124 -27.67 -10.16 0.96
C ALA A 124 -28.93 -10.86 0.41
N THR A 125 -29.63 -10.24 -0.54
CA THR A 125 -30.84 -10.79 -1.16
C THR A 125 -30.67 -11.14 -2.63
N ASN A 126 -29.61 -10.67 -3.28
CA ASN A 126 -29.36 -10.88 -4.71
C ASN A 126 -28.11 -11.75 -4.97
N LYS A 127 -28.26 -13.07 -4.77
CA LYS A 127 -27.16 -14.03 -4.91
C LYS A 127 -26.52 -14.02 -6.31
N GLU A 128 -27.31 -13.85 -7.37
CA GLU A 128 -26.77 -13.80 -8.75
C GLU A 128 -25.79 -12.63 -8.93
N ILE A 129 -26.10 -11.46 -8.36
CA ILE A 129 -25.22 -10.30 -8.39
C ILE A 129 -23.98 -10.52 -7.51
N LEU A 130 -24.15 -11.16 -6.34
CA LEU A 130 -23.03 -11.53 -5.46
C LEU A 130 -22.06 -12.50 -6.15
N ASP A 131 -22.57 -13.50 -6.88
CA ASP A 131 -21.77 -14.45 -7.66
C ASP A 131 -20.99 -13.73 -8.76
N LYS A 132 -21.66 -12.86 -9.53
CA LYS A 132 -21.01 -12.05 -10.57
C LYS A 132 -19.94 -11.11 -10.02
N LEU A 133 -20.17 -10.53 -8.84
CA LEU A 133 -19.16 -9.70 -8.17
C LEU A 133 -17.93 -10.54 -7.78
N CYS A 134 -18.14 -11.74 -7.24
CA CYS A 134 -17.05 -12.65 -6.87
C CYS A 134 -16.24 -13.08 -8.09
N ASP A 135 -16.89 -13.44 -9.18
CA ASP A 135 -16.23 -13.78 -10.45
C ASP A 135 -15.46 -12.57 -11.02
N HIS A 136 -16.04 -11.37 -10.92
CA HIS A 136 -15.37 -10.14 -11.35
C HIS A 136 -14.12 -9.84 -10.52
N TYR A 137 -14.19 -9.96 -9.19
CA TYR A 137 -12.99 -9.87 -8.35
C TYR A 137 -11.94 -10.91 -8.74
N LYS A 138 -12.35 -12.16 -9.01
CA LYS A 138 -11.43 -13.20 -9.44
C LYS A 138 -10.74 -12.84 -10.75
N GLU A 139 -11.46 -12.27 -11.71
CA GLU A 139 -10.90 -11.78 -12.96
C GLU A 139 -9.85 -10.69 -12.71
N ILE A 140 -10.22 -9.63 -11.97
CA ILE A 140 -9.34 -8.49 -11.69
C ILE A 140 -8.08 -8.91 -10.92
N ILE A 141 -8.22 -9.80 -9.93
CA ILE A 141 -7.07 -10.30 -9.14
C ILE A 141 -6.08 -11.04 -10.07
N ASN A 142 -6.58 -11.95 -10.91
CA ASN A 142 -5.73 -12.73 -11.81
C ASN A 142 -5.08 -11.88 -12.90
N GLN A 143 -5.84 -10.97 -13.52
CA GLN A 143 -5.36 -10.18 -14.65
C GLN A 143 -4.46 -9.02 -14.22
N HIS A 144 -4.66 -8.47 -13.02
CA HIS A 144 -4.02 -7.23 -12.63
C HIS A 144 -3.27 -7.30 -11.31
N PHE A 145 -3.87 -7.83 -10.25
CA PHE A 145 -3.26 -7.74 -8.91
C PHE A 145 -2.07 -8.70 -8.76
N ILE A 146 -2.21 -9.95 -9.18
CA ILE A 146 -1.10 -10.92 -9.15
C ILE A 146 0.10 -10.43 -9.98
N PRO A 147 -0.08 -9.98 -11.24
CA PRO A 147 1.02 -9.37 -12.02
C PRO A 147 1.63 -8.13 -11.36
N PHE A 148 0.80 -7.29 -10.74
CA PHE A 148 1.27 -6.12 -9.99
C PHE A 148 2.16 -6.54 -8.82
N TRP A 149 1.73 -7.48 -7.97
CA TRP A 149 2.57 -7.97 -6.87
C TRP A 149 3.85 -8.63 -7.37
N GLY A 150 3.77 -9.44 -8.43
CA GLY A 150 4.94 -10.10 -9.02
C GLY A 150 6.03 -9.11 -9.43
N LYS A 151 5.66 -7.93 -9.93
CA LYS A 151 6.59 -6.85 -10.27
C LYS A 151 7.05 -6.08 -9.04
N TYR A 152 6.12 -5.53 -8.28
CA TYR A 152 6.40 -4.53 -7.25
C TYR A 152 6.82 -5.13 -5.90
N SER A 153 6.69 -6.44 -5.70
CA SER A 153 7.39 -7.13 -4.59
C SER A 153 8.90 -7.22 -4.82
N ASN A 154 9.41 -6.97 -6.03
CA ASN A 154 10.85 -6.90 -6.27
C ASN A 154 11.36 -5.47 -6.02
N ILE A 155 12.10 -5.27 -4.92
CA ILE A 155 12.68 -3.96 -4.58
C ILE A 155 13.63 -3.42 -5.68
N GLN A 156 14.34 -4.31 -6.39
CA GLN A 156 15.19 -3.91 -7.51
C GLN A 156 14.37 -3.39 -8.69
N TYR A 157 13.21 -3.99 -8.95
CA TYR A 157 12.28 -3.48 -9.98
C TYR A 157 11.79 -2.09 -9.63
N ILE A 158 11.45 -1.83 -8.35
CA ILE A 158 11.07 -0.49 -7.89
C ILE A 158 12.22 0.50 -8.12
N ASN A 159 13.44 0.14 -7.76
CA ASN A 159 14.62 0.97 -7.98
C ASN A 159 14.80 1.32 -9.47
N ASP A 160 14.73 0.31 -10.34
CA ASP A 160 15.10 0.45 -11.75
C ASP A 160 14.00 1.11 -12.57
N GLU A 161 12.72 0.82 -12.29
CA GLU A 161 11.59 1.31 -13.09
C GLU A 161 10.95 2.57 -12.51
N ILE A 162 11.03 2.78 -11.19
CA ILE A 162 10.42 3.94 -10.55
C ILE A 162 11.50 4.96 -10.20
N ILE A 163 12.44 4.63 -9.31
CA ILE A 163 13.40 5.60 -8.79
C ILE A 163 14.33 6.16 -9.88
N ASN A 164 14.77 5.31 -10.81
CA ASN A 164 15.70 5.71 -11.87
C ASN A 164 15.05 6.39 -13.07
N LYS A 165 13.75 6.18 -13.30
CA LYS A 165 13.08 6.61 -14.54
C LYS A 165 11.99 7.66 -14.35
N VAL A 166 11.34 7.67 -13.18
CA VAL A 166 10.27 8.63 -12.89
C VAL A 166 10.88 9.93 -12.42
N ASP A 167 10.36 11.05 -12.94
CA ASP A 167 10.72 12.39 -12.49
C ASP A 167 10.51 12.52 -10.97
N GLN A 168 11.50 13.11 -10.28
CA GLN A 168 11.44 13.31 -8.84
C GLN A 168 10.15 14.00 -8.36
N MET A 169 9.62 14.95 -9.14
CA MET A 169 8.38 15.65 -8.80
C MET A 169 7.12 14.76 -8.87
N LYS A 170 7.21 13.61 -9.55
CA LYS A 170 6.10 12.65 -9.72
C LYS A 170 6.24 11.40 -8.85
N LEU A 171 7.35 11.25 -8.11
CA LEU A 171 7.55 10.05 -7.29
C LEU A 171 6.53 9.94 -6.13
N GLY A 172 5.98 11.07 -5.66
CA GLY A 172 4.93 11.08 -4.64
C GLY A 172 3.67 10.31 -5.08
N ASP A 173 3.39 10.30 -6.38
CA ASP A 173 2.24 9.59 -6.97
C ASP A 173 2.38 8.05 -6.89
N TYR A 174 3.61 7.55 -6.68
CA TYR A 174 3.90 6.12 -6.55
C TYR A 174 4.03 5.66 -5.10
N PHE A 175 4.77 6.42 -4.29
CA PHE A 175 5.14 6.04 -2.91
C PHE A 175 4.18 6.58 -1.83
N GLY A 176 3.27 7.48 -2.19
CA GLY A 176 2.48 8.28 -1.25
C GLY A 176 3.25 9.54 -0.79
N VAL A 177 2.49 10.52 -0.27
CA VAL A 177 3.02 11.80 0.23
C VAL A 177 3.46 11.63 1.68
N GLY A 178 4.61 12.20 2.07
CA GLY A 178 5.13 12.17 3.44
C GLY A 178 6.39 11.31 3.59
N ASP A 179 6.32 10.03 3.21
CA ASP A 179 7.41 9.07 3.48
C ASP A 179 8.34 8.84 2.28
N LEU A 180 8.06 9.50 1.15
CA LEU A 180 8.74 9.30 -0.12
C LEU A 180 10.27 9.36 0.02
N HIS A 181 10.77 10.38 0.72
CA HIS A 181 12.20 10.62 0.84
C HIS A 181 12.90 9.49 1.60
N PHE A 182 12.30 9.03 2.69
CA PHE A 182 12.83 7.94 3.50
C PHE A 182 12.77 6.60 2.75
N LYS A 183 11.62 6.29 2.12
CA LYS A 183 11.47 5.09 1.28
C LYS A 183 12.49 5.04 0.15
N LYS A 184 12.64 6.16 -0.57
CA LYS A 184 13.61 6.28 -1.66
C LYS A 184 15.04 6.05 -1.17
N LEU A 185 15.45 6.65 -0.05
CA LEU A 185 16.78 6.43 0.52
C LEU A 185 17.05 4.97 0.87
N ILE A 186 16.09 4.32 1.54
CA ILE A 186 16.20 2.91 1.92
C ILE A 186 16.36 2.05 0.67
N ILE A 187 15.48 2.21 -0.32
CA ILE A 187 15.50 1.43 -1.55
C ILE A 187 16.80 1.65 -2.31
N MET A 188 17.23 2.90 -2.46
CA MET A 188 18.48 3.25 -3.16
C MET A 188 19.70 2.62 -2.48
N ARG A 189 19.78 2.65 -1.14
CA ARG A 189 20.89 2.02 -0.41
C ARG A 189 20.91 0.51 -0.63
N ILE A 190 19.79 -0.17 -0.40
CA ILE A 190 19.69 -1.63 -0.53
C ILE A 190 20.02 -2.08 -1.95
N CYS A 191 19.54 -1.35 -2.96
CA CYS A 191 19.75 -1.67 -4.37
C CYS A 191 21.11 -1.15 -4.90
N LYS A 192 21.97 -0.60 -4.03
CA LYS A 192 23.27 -0.03 -4.40
C LYS A 192 23.17 0.96 -5.57
N ASN A 193 22.13 1.79 -5.52
CA ASN A 193 21.88 2.79 -6.55
C ASN A 193 23.02 3.79 -6.60
N GLN A 194 23.58 4.02 -7.79
CA GLN A 194 24.73 4.91 -8.00
C GLN A 194 24.45 6.36 -7.59
N ASN A 195 23.18 6.78 -7.59
CA ASN A 195 22.75 8.12 -7.20
C ASN A 195 22.47 8.26 -5.70
N TYR A 196 22.71 7.23 -4.88
CA TYR A 196 22.40 7.26 -3.44
C TYR A 196 23.11 8.41 -2.72
N GLU A 197 24.42 8.54 -2.90
CA GLU A 197 25.23 9.56 -2.22
C GLU A 197 24.78 10.98 -2.59
N SER A 198 24.60 11.25 -3.88
CA SER A 198 24.16 12.56 -4.35
C SER A 198 22.74 12.90 -3.86
N TYR A 199 21.85 11.91 -3.80
CA TYR A 199 20.50 12.10 -3.27
C TYR A 199 20.49 12.36 -1.76
N LYS A 200 21.29 11.60 -0.98
CA LYS A 200 21.48 11.80 0.46
C LYS A 200 22.02 13.20 0.76
N GLU A 201 23.05 13.63 0.04
CA GLU A 201 23.63 14.97 0.20
C GLU A 201 22.63 16.09 -0.16
N TRP A 202 21.85 15.90 -1.23
CA TRP A 202 20.78 16.84 -1.57
C TRP A 202 19.77 16.97 -0.43
N LEU A 203 19.31 15.86 0.14
CA LEU A 203 18.32 15.87 1.22
C LEU A 203 18.90 16.47 2.52
N LEU A 204 20.14 16.15 2.88
CA LEU A 204 20.87 16.79 3.99
C LEU A 204 20.90 18.31 3.85
N ASN A 205 21.21 18.81 2.64
CA ASN A 205 21.26 20.24 2.38
C ASN A 205 19.87 20.90 2.43
N THR A 206 18.82 20.18 2.04
CA THR A 206 17.42 20.66 2.18
C THR A 206 17.06 20.81 3.66
N TYR A 207 17.28 19.78 4.49
CA TYR A 207 17.05 19.89 5.94
C TYR A 207 17.90 21.00 6.59
N ALA A 208 19.18 21.13 6.23
CA ALA A 208 20.04 22.18 6.79
C ALA A 208 19.60 23.61 6.41
N LYS A 209 18.97 23.79 5.24
CA LYS A 209 18.40 25.09 4.83
C LYS A 209 17.15 25.42 5.63
N GLU A 210 16.24 24.46 5.77
CA GLU A 210 14.96 24.63 6.45
C GLU A 210 15.10 24.73 7.98
N GLU A 211 16.18 24.18 8.56
CA GLU A 211 16.50 24.35 9.99
C GLU A 211 16.53 25.82 10.41
N LYS A 212 16.98 26.73 9.54
CA LYS A 212 17.03 28.17 9.85
C LYS A 212 15.66 28.80 10.08
N GLU A 213 14.62 28.23 9.47
CA GLU A 213 13.24 28.75 9.49
C GLU A 213 12.37 27.95 10.49
N MET A 214 12.65 26.67 10.67
CA MET A 214 11.80 25.74 11.44
C MET A 214 12.42 25.22 12.73
N LYS A 215 13.57 25.76 13.18
CA LYS A 215 14.34 25.25 14.34
C LYS A 215 13.53 24.96 15.61
N ASN A 216 12.46 25.72 15.85
CA ASN A 216 11.61 25.60 17.05
C ASN A 216 10.37 24.73 16.82
N SER A 217 10.16 24.19 15.62
CA SER A 217 9.07 23.25 15.34
C SER A 217 9.40 21.87 15.92
N LYS A 218 8.50 21.33 16.75
CA LYS A 218 8.64 19.98 17.30
C LYS A 218 8.63 18.94 16.17
N GLU A 219 7.71 19.08 15.22
CA GLU A 219 7.56 18.17 14.08
C GLU A 219 8.81 18.14 13.21
N TRP A 220 9.37 19.32 12.90
CA TRP A 220 10.61 19.44 12.13
C TRP A 220 11.78 18.71 12.80
N ASN A 221 11.93 18.91 14.11
CA ASN A 221 13.00 18.27 14.87
C ASN A 221 12.82 16.74 14.91
N SER A 222 11.59 16.25 15.03
CA SER A 222 11.28 14.82 14.95
C SER A 222 11.64 14.23 13.58
N GLU A 223 11.25 14.90 12.49
CA GLU A 223 11.54 14.44 11.13
C GLU A 223 13.05 14.44 10.82
N TYR A 224 13.75 15.52 11.20
CA TYR A 224 15.20 15.60 11.01
C TYR A 224 15.98 14.59 11.86
N ASN A 225 15.52 14.30 13.09
CA ASN A 225 16.12 13.26 13.92
C ASN A 225 15.89 11.87 13.35
N LEU A 226 14.69 11.59 12.84
CA LEU A 226 14.40 10.37 12.08
C LEU A 226 15.35 10.24 10.90
N PHE A 227 15.51 11.31 10.10
CA PHE A 227 16.39 11.30 8.94
C PHE A 227 17.84 10.94 9.31
N LYS A 228 18.41 11.58 10.34
CA LYS A 228 19.79 11.28 10.78
C LYS A 228 19.95 9.84 11.22
N GLU A 229 19.00 9.33 12.02
CA GLU A 229 19.03 7.95 12.50
C GLU A 229 18.88 6.95 11.35
N LEU A 230 18.00 7.25 10.39
CA LEU A 230 17.86 6.45 9.18
C LEU A 230 19.18 6.34 8.42
N ILE A 231 19.87 7.47 8.19
CA ILE A 231 21.17 7.46 7.51
C ILE A 231 22.21 6.66 8.30
N GLU A 232 22.27 6.82 9.62
CA GLU A 232 23.19 6.04 10.46
C GLU A 232 22.94 4.54 10.32
N ILE A 233 21.68 4.09 10.37
CA ILE A 233 21.31 2.68 10.16
C ILE A 233 21.72 2.23 8.75
N LEU A 234 21.39 3.01 7.72
CA LEU A 234 21.69 2.67 6.33
C LEU A 234 23.19 2.58 6.03
N GLU A 235 24.04 3.38 6.70
CA GLU A 235 25.49 3.36 6.48
C GLU A 235 26.22 2.30 7.29
N THR A 236 25.65 1.89 8.44
CA THR A 236 26.31 0.94 9.35
C THR A 236 25.87 -0.51 9.14
N GLN A 237 24.66 -0.72 8.60
CA GLN A 237 24.06 -2.06 8.50
C GLN A 237 23.87 -2.56 7.06
N TYR A 238 23.98 -1.70 6.04
CA TYR A 238 23.70 -2.02 4.62
C TYR A 238 24.75 -1.48 3.67
#